data_AF-A0A8B7YGJ6-F1
#
_entry.id   AF-A0A8B7YGJ6-F1
#
_cell.length_a   1.000
_cell.length_b   1.000
_cell.length_c   1.000
_cell.angle_alpha   90.00
_cell.angle_beta   90.00
_cell.angle_gamma   90.00
#
_symmetry.space_group_name_H-M   'P 1'
#
loop_
_entity.id
_entity.type
_entity.pdbx_description
1 polymer ?
#
loop_
_entity_poly.entity_id
_entity_poly.type
_entity_poly.pdbx_seq_one_letter_code
_entity_poly.pdbx_strand_id
1 'polypeptide(L)'
;MQSHLVLLFLALLAAVCAVQLEETVIPDGPEEVPVQDEENDQTEAPTAEDTAQVLEELEHQIFDQVVRADEVAPNPRAKTTRRCCKLGRQVAQNGLFCNLDLLQVQKRPNVVHRRKMKFHGPEVHGKTVYKDLMRRVEKCALSNASESMFVKCCEWQRDIIHDLEQCKLLDTLSERRRCRRRVQARQ
;
A
#
# COMPACT_ATOMS: atom_id res chain seq x y z
N MET A 1 -13.62 45.61 21.78
CA MET A 1 -14.10 45.05 20.49
C MET A 1 -13.60 43.63 20.19
N GLN A 2 -12.59 43.07 20.89
CA GLN A 2 -12.08 41.72 20.61
C GLN A 2 -12.99 40.57 21.08
N SER A 3 -13.83 40.77 22.09
CA SER A 3 -14.64 39.69 22.69
C SER A 3 -15.74 39.14 21.77
N HIS A 4 -16.28 39.96 20.86
CA HIS A 4 -17.31 39.50 19.92
C HIS A 4 -16.76 38.57 18.82
N LEU A 5 -15.48 38.76 18.46
CA LEU A 5 -14.82 37.98 17.42
C LEU A 5 -14.51 36.54 17.90
N VAL A 6 -14.19 36.41 19.19
CA VAL A 6 -13.97 35.10 19.85
C VAL A 6 -15.28 34.31 19.95
N LEU A 7 -16.40 34.96 20.28
CA LEU A 7 -17.70 34.31 20.35
C LEU A 7 -18.19 33.84 18.97
N LEU A 8 -17.97 34.62 17.92
CA LEU A 8 -18.29 34.21 16.54
C LEU A 8 -17.45 33.01 16.09
N PHE A 9 -16.16 32.97 16.45
CA PHE A 9 -15.29 31.84 16.13
C PHE A 9 -15.70 30.55 16.86
N LEU A 10 -16.09 30.66 18.15
CA LEU A 10 -16.58 29.51 18.91
C LEU A 10 -17.93 29.01 18.38
N ALA A 11 -18.82 29.90 17.97
CA ALA A 11 -20.10 29.51 17.34
C ALA A 11 -19.89 28.83 15.97
N LEU A 12 -18.96 29.31 15.15
CA LEU A 12 -18.58 28.68 13.89
C LEU A 12 -17.94 27.29 14.09
N LEU A 13 -17.07 27.15 15.09
CA LEU A 13 -16.49 25.84 15.46
C LEU A 13 -17.55 24.85 15.93
N ALA A 14 -18.51 25.30 16.75
CA ALA A 14 -19.62 24.45 17.20
C ALA A 14 -20.51 24.02 16.03
N ALA A 15 -20.82 24.92 15.09
CA ALA A 15 -21.60 24.59 13.89
C ALA A 15 -20.88 23.61 12.96
N VAL A 16 -19.58 23.77 12.74
CA VAL A 16 -18.77 22.83 11.93
C VAL A 16 -18.67 21.46 12.60
N CYS A 17 -18.56 21.41 13.93
CA CYS A 17 -18.58 20.14 14.66
C CYS A 17 -19.95 19.45 14.63
N ALA A 18 -21.05 20.19 14.59
CA ALA A 18 -22.39 19.61 14.45
C ALA A 18 -22.58 18.95 13.07
N VAL A 19 -22.09 19.58 11.99
CA VAL A 19 -22.20 19.03 10.62
C VAL A 19 -21.39 17.74 10.42
N GLN A 20 -20.30 17.53 11.16
CA GLN A 20 -19.49 16.31 11.04
C GLN A 20 -20.04 15.09 11.80
N LEU A 21 -21.07 15.25 12.64
CA LEU A 21 -21.67 14.12 13.36
C LEU A 21 -22.82 13.43 12.61
N GLU A 22 -23.31 13.99 11.50
CA GLU A 22 -24.43 13.44 10.72
C GLU A 22 -24.01 12.47 9.59
N GLU A 23 -22.70 12.27 9.34
CA GLU A 23 -22.22 11.45 8.20
C GLU A 23 -21.77 10.01 8.55
N THR A 24 -22.17 9.48 9.71
CA THR A 24 -22.12 8.02 9.96
C THR A 24 -23.53 7.45 10.07
N VAL A 25 -24.28 7.55 8.98
CA VAL A 25 -25.40 6.65 8.71
C VAL A 25 -24.78 5.31 8.30
N ILE A 26 -24.75 4.37 9.24
CA ILE A 26 -24.69 2.94 8.91
C ILE A 26 -26.05 2.62 8.29
N PRO A 27 -26.14 2.19 7.02
CA PRO A 27 -27.38 1.67 6.49
C PRO A 27 -27.62 0.29 7.11
N ASP A 28 -28.23 0.26 8.30
CA ASP A 28 -29.02 -0.88 8.74
C ASP A 28 -30.40 -0.75 8.09
N GLY A 29 -30.62 -1.53 7.02
CA GLY A 29 -31.91 -1.58 6.35
C GLY A 29 -31.87 -2.59 5.20
N PRO A 30 -32.51 -3.76 5.32
CA PRO A 30 -32.90 -4.52 4.14
C PRO A 30 -33.90 -3.66 3.37
N GLU A 31 -33.53 -3.31 2.13
CA GLU A 31 -34.41 -2.65 1.17
C GLU A 31 -35.63 -3.55 0.95
N GLU A 32 -36.79 -3.12 1.44
CA GLU A 32 -38.07 -3.73 1.09
C GLU A 32 -38.29 -3.52 -0.41
N VAL A 33 -38.04 -4.59 -1.16
CA VAL A 33 -38.35 -4.67 -2.59
C VAL A 33 -39.87 -4.49 -2.74
N PRO A 34 -40.34 -3.57 -3.60
CA PRO A 34 -41.75 -3.44 -3.89
C PRO A 34 -42.27 -4.75 -4.48
N VAL A 35 -43.21 -5.37 -3.77
CA VAL A 35 -44.04 -6.47 -4.27
C VAL A 35 -44.82 -5.91 -5.46
N GLN A 36 -44.35 -6.22 -6.65
CA GLN A 36 -45.12 -6.05 -7.87
C GLN A 36 -46.04 -7.26 -7.99
N ASP A 37 -47.34 -6.98 -8.06
CA ASP A 37 -48.38 -7.98 -8.23
C ASP A 37 -48.13 -8.83 -9.48
N GLU A 38 -48.20 -10.14 -9.26
CA GLU A 38 -47.99 -11.21 -10.22
C GLU A 38 -48.93 -11.08 -11.43
N GLU A 39 -48.38 -10.65 -12.56
CA GLU A 39 -48.95 -11.02 -13.86
C GLU A 39 -48.52 -12.47 -14.12
N ASN A 40 -49.52 -13.34 -14.08
CA ASN A 40 -49.47 -14.79 -14.23
C ASN A 40 -48.84 -15.21 -15.56
N ASP A 41 -47.50 -15.26 -15.61
CA ASP A 41 -46.75 -15.91 -16.68
C ASP A 41 -46.46 -17.36 -16.27
N GLN A 42 -46.92 -18.30 -17.08
CA GLN A 42 -46.77 -19.73 -16.87
C GLN A 42 -45.29 -20.09 -16.98
N THR A 43 -44.56 -19.95 -15.88
CA THR A 43 -43.17 -20.39 -15.77
C THR A 43 -43.18 -21.91 -15.64
N GLU A 44 -43.07 -22.58 -16.79
CA GLU A 44 -42.78 -24.00 -16.85
C GLU A 44 -41.53 -24.29 -16.02
N ALA A 45 -41.62 -25.25 -15.10
CA ALA A 45 -40.51 -25.60 -14.23
C ALA A 45 -39.30 -25.96 -15.10
N PRO A 46 -38.14 -25.32 -14.90
CA PRO A 46 -36.96 -25.53 -15.73
C PRO A 46 -36.61 -27.01 -15.70
N THR A 47 -36.50 -27.62 -16.87
CA THR A 47 -36.18 -29.04 -16.95
C THR A 47 -34.71 -29.23 -16.55
N ALA A 48 -34.36 -30.42 -16.07
CA ALA A 48 -32.98 -30.72 -15.67
C ALA A 48 -31.97 -30.50 -16.81
N GLU A 49 -32.41 -30.63 -18.07
CA GLU A 49 -31.59 -30.36 -19.26
C GLU A 49 -31.29 -28.86 -19.43
N ASP A 50 -32.25 -27.98 -19.11
CA ASP A 50 -32.05 -26.52 -19.20
C ASP A 50 -31.04 -26.04 -18.16
N THR A 51 -31.05 -26.62 -16.96
CA THR A 51 -30.10 -26.25 -15.91
C THR A 51 -28.66 -26.65 -16.24
N ALA A 52 -28.47 -27.78 -16.95
CA ALA A 52 -27.15 -28.23 -17.37
C ALA A 52 -26.57 -27.32 -18.46
N GLN A 53 -27.39 -26.88 -19.41
CA GLN A 53 -26.96 -25.95 -20.46
C GLN A 53 -26.56 -24.59 -19.89
N VAL A 54 -27.34 -24.04 -18.95
CA VAL A 54 -27.01 -22.77 -18.28
C VAL A 54 -25.70 -22.88 -17.49
N LEU A 55 -25.45 -24.02 -16.86
CA LEU A 55 -24.22 -24.23 -16.09
C LEU A 55 -22.99 -24.30 -17.01
N GLU A 56 -23.08 -25.02 -18.13
CA GLU A 56 -22.01 -25.12 -19.12
C GLU A 56 -21.71 -23.74 -19.75
N GLU A 57 -22.74 -22.95 -20.03
CA GLU A 57 -22.56 -21.59 -20.54
C GLU A 57 -21.91 -20.66 -19.51
N LEU A 58 -22.28 -20.78 -18.22
CA LEU A 58 -21.64 -20.02 -17.14
C LEU A 58 -20.17 -20.39 -16.97
N GLU A 59 -19.84 -21.69 -17.00
CA GLU A 59 -18.46 -22.16 -16.92
C GLU A 59 -17.63 -21.61 -18.06
N HIS A 60 -18.18 -21.61 -19.28
CA HIS A 60 -17.50 -21.07 -20.46
C HIS A 60 -17.31 -19.54 -20.36
N GLN A 61 -18.30 -18.80 -19.86
CA GLN A 61 -18.19 -17.36 -19.63
C GLN A 61 -17.15 -17.01 -18.55
N ILE A 62 -17.10 -17.77 -17.46
CA ILE A 62 -16.11 -17.60 -16.40
C ILE A 62 -14.71 -17.89 -16.94
N PHE A 63 -14.54 -18.98 -17.68
CA PHE A 63 -13.27 -19.35 -18.27
C PHE A 63 -12.76 -18.28 -19.24
N ASP A 64 -13.63 -17.76 -20.11
CA ASP A 64 -13.30 -16.67 -21.03
C ASP A 64 -12.92 -15.37 -20.30
N GLN A 65 -13.58 -15.03 -19.18
CA GLN A 65 -13.19 -13.88 -18.38
C GLN A 65 -11.82 -14.05 -17.73
N VAL A 66 -11.49 -15.25 -17.22
CA VAL A 66 -10.18 -15.53 -16.60
C VAL A 66 -9.07 -15.50 -17.64
N VAL A 67 -9.27 -16.13 -18.80
CA VAL A 67 -8.27 -16.13 -19.89
C VAL A 67 -8.05 -14.70 -20.42
N ARG A 68 -9.11 -13.91 -20.60
CA ARG A 68 -8.98 -12.50 -21.03
C ARG A 68 -8.35 -11.59 -19.97
N ALA A 69 -8.49 -11.91 -18.67
CA ALA A 69 -7.82 -11.20 -17.59
C ALA A 69 -6.29 -11.41 -17.64
N ASP A 70 -5.84 -12.59 -18.06
CA ASP A 70 -4.41 -12.89 -18.27
C ASP A 70 -3.85 -12.28 -19.58
N GLU A 71 -4.70 -11.99 -20.56
CA GLU A 71 -4.33 -11.28 -21.79
C GLU A 71 -4.31 -9.75 -21.66
N VAL A 72 -4.64 -9.19 -20.49
CA VAL A 72 -4.44 -7.76 -20.20
C VAL A 72 -2.94 -7.48 -20.28
N ALA A 73 -2.52 -6.97 -21.43
CA ALA A 73 -1.13 -6.75 -21.83
C ALA A 73 -0.28 -6.30 -20.63
N PRO A 74 0.89 -6.94 -20.39
CA PRO A 74 1.74 -6.63 -19.26
C PRO A 74 2.00 -5.13 -19.27
N ASN A 75 1.44 -4.43 -18.28
CA ASN A 75 1.47 -2.98 -18.23
C ASN A 75 2.93 -2.55 -18.44
N PRO A 76 3.29 -1.83 -19.51
CA PRO A 76 4.69 -1.52 -19.83
C PRO A 76 5.36 -0.65 -18.76
N ARG A 77 4.60 -0.22 -17.75
CA ARG A 77 5.04 0.52 -16.57
C ARG A 77 5.29 -0.37 -15.35
N ALA A 78 4.93 -1.65 -15.39
CA ALA A 78 5.22 -2.62 -14.33
C ALA A 78 6.72 -2.75 -14.18
N LYS A 79 7.22 -2.53 -12.96
CA LYS A 79 8.65 -2.61 -12.71
C LYS A 79 9.07 -4.07 -12.61
N THR A 80 10.12 -4.42 -13.34
CA THR A 80 10.77 -5.73 -13.17
C THR A 80 11.28 -5.89 -11.74
N THR A 81 11.25 -7.12 -11.24
CA THR A 81 11.79 -7.50 -9.92
C THR A 81 13.20 -6.96 -9.69
N ARG A 82 14.06 -6.99 -10.72
CA ARG A 82 15.41 -6.40 -10.71
C ARG A 82 15.41 -4.90 -10.40
N ARG A 83 14.48 -4.13 -10.97
CA ARG A 83 14.37 -2.68 -10.71
C ARG A 83 13.88 -2.41 -9.29
N CYS A 84 12.97 -3.23 -8.77
CA CYS A 84 12.50 -3.14 -7.39
C CYS A 84 13.60 -3.49 -6.39
N CYS A 85 14.42 -4.50 -6.68
CA CYS A 85 15.61 -4.80 -5.88
C CYS A 85 16.59 -3.61 -5.84
N LYS A 86 16.86 -2.95 -6.98
CA LYS A 86 17.72 -1.75 -7.02
C LYS A 86 17.16 -0.61 -6.17
N LEU A 87 15.84 -0.41 -6.17
CA LEU A 87 15.18 0.58 -5.31
C LEU A 87 15.29 0.21 -3.83
N GLY A 88 15.13 -1.08 -3.48
CA GLY A 88 15.33 -1.56 -2.11
C GLY A 88 16.73 -1.24 -1.59
N ARG A 89 17.77 -1.49 -2.41
CA ARG A 89 19.14 -1.10 -2.05
C ARG A 89 19.30 0.41 -1.84
N GLN A 90 18.69 1.23 -2.69
CA GLN A 90 18.71 2.70 -2.54
C GLN A 90 18.00 3.18 -1.27
N VAL A 91 16.88 2.55 -0.92
CA VAL A 91 16.12 2.85 0.31
C VAL A 91 16.98 2.55 1.53
N ALA A 92 17.63 1.37 1.58
CA ALA A 92 18.52 1.01 2.67
C ALA A 92 19.74 1.94 2.77
N GLN A 93 20.36 2.32 1.64
CA GLN A 93 21.48 3.28 1.61
C GLN A 93 21.10 4.66 2.16
N ASN A 94 19.85 5.07 2.00
CA ASN A 94 19.34 6.32 2.55
C ASN A 94 18.87 6.19 4.02
N GLY A 95 19.05 5.03 4.66
CA GLY A 95 18.64 4.79 6.05
C GLY A 95 17.12 4.76 6.24
N LEU A 96 16.36 4.45 5.19
CA LEU A 96 14.90 4.37 5.23
C LEU A 96 14.43 2.97 5.64
N PHE A 97 13.16 2.87 6.04
CA PHE A 97 12.54 1.60 6.38
C PHE A 97 12.34 0.71 5.15
N CYS A 98 12.56 -0.60 5.31
CA CYS A 98 12.34 -1.59 4.24
C CYS A 98 10.89 -2.03 4.10
N ASN A 99 10.04 -1.71 5.08
CA ASN A 99 8.61 -2.03 5.04
C ASN A 99 7.84 -0.92 4.26
N LEU A 100 7.15 -1.34 3.20
CA LEU A 100 6.37 -0.50 2.30
C LEU A 100 5.24 0.29 2.99
N ASP A 101 4.60 -0.30 4.00
CA ASP A 101 3.51 0.36 4.73
C ASP A 101 4.02 1.56 5.54
N LEU A 102 5.17 1.37 6.20
CA LEU A 102 5.82 2.45 6.95
C LEU A 102 6.29 3.59 6.02
N LEU A 103 6.64 3.23 4.80
CA LEU A 103 7.03 4.12 3.70
C LEU A 103 5.86 4.99 3.21
N GLN A 104 4.64 4.46 3.16
CA GLN A 104 3.44 5.24 2.80
C GLN A 104 3.08 6.27 3.86
N VAL A 105 3.25 5.94 5.15
CA VAL A 105 3.01 6.87 6.26
C VAL A 105 3.98 8.06 6.19
N GLN A 106 5.24 7.84 5.79
CA GLN A 106 6.21 8.92 5.57
C GLN A 106 5.85 9.86 4.42
N LYS A 107 5.11 9.39 3.40
CA LYS A 107 4.76 10.20 2.22
C LYS A 107 3.75 11.31 2.55
N ARG A 108 2.88 11.12 3.54
CA ARG A 108 1.94 12.14 3.98
C ARG A 108 2.62 13.02 5.04
N PRO A 109 2.95 14.30 4.75
CA PRO A 109 3.53 15.23 5.72
C PRO A 109 2.49 15.71 6.75
N ASN A 110 1.50 14.87 7.08
CA ASN A 110 0.51 15.18 8.09
C ASN A 110 1.07 14.76 9.45
N VAL A 111 1.56 15.75 10.20
CA VAL A 111 2.11 15.57 11.55
C VAL A 111 1.09 14.91 12.49
N VAL A 112 -0.21 15.18 12.30
CA VAL A 112 -1.30 14.57 13.07
C VAL A 112 -1.39 13.07 12.78
N HIS A 113 -1.27 12.67 11.51
CA HIS A 113 -1.30 11.26 11.13
C HIS A 113 -0.07 10.49 11.66
N ARG A 114 1.13 11.08 11.58
CA ARG A 114 2.35 10.48 12.17
C ARG A 114 2.21 10.29 13.69
N ARG A 115 1.64 11.29 14.40
CA ARG A 115 1.36 11.19 15.85
C ARG A 115 0.34 10.11 16.15
N LYS A 116 -0.75 10.01 15.38
CA LYS A 116 -1.80 8.99 15.54
C LYS A 116 -1.24 7.58 15.34
N MET A 117 -0.36 7.40 14.36
CA MET A 117 0.31 6.12 14.08
C MET A 117 1.50 5.82 15.02
N LYS A 118 1.74 6.65 16.05
CA LYS A 118 2.83 6.48 17.04
C LYS A 118 4.22 6.31 16.40
N PHE A 119 4.46 6.97 15.27
CA PHE A 119 5.77 6.91 14.62
C PHE A 119 6.78 7.79 15.37
N HIS A 120 7.68 7.14 16.09
CA HIS A 120 8.84 7.78 16.70
C HIS A 120 10.03 7.72 15.73
N GLY A 121 10.48 8.86 15.21
CA GLY A 121 11.65 8.92 14.35
C GLY A 121 11.86 10.29 13.69
N PRO A 122 13.12 10.64 13.35
CA PRO A 122 13.45 11.91 12.71
C PRO A 122 12.71 12.07 11.38
N GLU A 123 12.20 13.26 11.10
CA GLU A 123 11.59 13.58 9.81
C GLU A 123 12.70 13.70 8.76
N VAL A 124 12.64 12.88 7.72
CA VAL A 124 13.72 12.80 6.72
C VAL A 124 13.84 14.15 5.99
N HIS A 125 14.93 14.88 6.23
CA HIS A 125 15.18 16.18 5.61
C HIS A 125 15.67 16.00 4.17
N GLY A 126 14.85 16.37 3.17
CA GLY A 126 15.19 16.28 1.74
C GLY A 126 13.99 16.12 0.79
N LYS A 127 12.97 16.99 0.94
CA LYS A 127 11.58 16.75 0.49
C LYS A 127 11.38 16.30 -0.98
N THR A 128 12.25 16.61 -1.93
CA THR A 128 12.03 16.27 -3.35
C THR A 128 12.55 14.88 -3.71
N VAL A 129 13.81 14.59 -3.44
CA VAL A 129 14.46 13.31 -3.80
C VAL A 129 13.79 12.12 -3.11
N TYR A 130 13.41 12.28 -1.84
CA TYR A 130 12.68 11.25 -1.09
C TYR A 130 11.28 11.00 -1.67
N LYS A 131 10.55 12.04 -2.07
CA LYS A 131 9.22 11.88 -2.68
C LYS A 131 9.28 11.11 -3.99
N ASP A 132 10.26 11.38 -4.84
CA ASP A 132 10.43 10.66 -6.10
C ASP A 132 10.89 9.22 -5.89
N LEU A 133 11.72 8.97 -4.86
CA LEU A 133 12.04 7.61 -4.45
C LEU A 133 10.79 6.87 -3.97
N MET A 134 9.98 7.47 -3.10
CA MET A 134 8.74 6.86 -2.59
C MET A 134 7.75 6.55 -3.72
N ARG A 135 7.51 7.50 -4.63
CA ARG A 135 6.66 7.28 -5.83
C ARG A 135 7.17 6.13 -6.69
N ARG A 136 8.50 5.93 -6.75
CA ARG A 136 9.10 4.80 -7.48
C ARG A 136 8.92 3.49 -6.72
N VAL A 137 8.98 3.49 -5.40
CA VAL A 137 8.80 2.31 -4.55
C VAL A 137 7.35 1.82 -4.58
N GLU A 138 6.35 2.72 -4.60
CA GLU A 138 4.93 2.35 -4.72
C GLU A 138 4.63 1.49 -5.96
N LYS A 139 5.36 1.71 -7.06
CA LYS A 139 5.22 0.89 -8.28
C LYS A 139 5.71 -0.56 -8.10
N CYS A 140 6.40 -0.87 -7.01
CA CYS A 140 6.82 -2.22 -6.64
C CYS A 140 5.80 -2.92 -5.72
N ALA A 141 4.79 -2.21 -5.22
CA ALA A 141 3.68 -2.81 -4.45
C ALA A 141 2.55 -3.33 -5.37
N LEU A 142 2.71 -3.23 -6.70
CA LEU A 142 1.69 -3.68 -7.65
C LEU A 142 1.64 -5.20 -7.80
N SER A 143 2.69 -5.92 -7.42
CA SER A 143 2.71 -7.38 -7.45
C SER A 143 3.50 -7.96 -6.28
N ASN A 144 2.97 -9.04 -5.69
CA ASN A 144 3.56 -9.74 -4.54
C ASN A 144 5.04 -10.11 -4.79
N ALA A 145 5.38 -10.53 -6.02
CA ALA A 145 6.75 -10.88 -6.38
C ALA A 145 7.70 -9.68 -6.37
N SER A 146 7.27 -8.53 -6.89
CA SER A 146 8.09 -7.32 -6.94
C SER A 146 8.24 -6.66 -5.56
N GLU A 147 7.20 -6.75 -4.74
CA GLU A 147 7.19 -6.33 -3.34
C GLU A 147 8.13 -7.18 -2.49
N SER A 148 7.98 -8.51 -2.52
CA SER A 148 8.85 -9.43 -1.79
C SER A 148 10.33 -9.22 -2.16
N MET A 149 10.62 -9.01 -3.44
CA MET A 149 11.98 -8.72 -3.90
C MET A 149 12.51 -7.36 -3.44
N PHE A 150 11.66 -6.34 -3.38
CA PHE A 150 12.03 -5.04 -2.82
C PHE A 150 12.45 -5.18 -1.35
N VAL A 151 11.61 -5.80 -0.52
CA VAL A 151 11.84 -5.97 0.92
C VAL A 151 13.14 -6.75 1.16
N LYS A 152 13.30 -7.92 0.54
CA LYS A 152 14.50 -8.75 0.67
C LYS A 152 15.78 -8.01 0.30
N CYS A 153 15.78 -7.30 -0.83
CA CYS A 153 16.97 -6.54 -1.25
C CYS A 153 17.26 -5.33 -0.35
N CYS A 154 16.24 -4.71 0.23
CA CYS A 154 16.42 -3.64 1.20
C CYS A 154 17.03 -4.16 2.50
N GLU A 155 16.48 -5.23 3.07
CA GLU A 155 16.97 -5.84 4.32
C GLU A 155 18.39 -6.34 4.16
N TRP A 156 18.67 -7.08 3.09
CA TRP A 156 20.02 -7.54 2.79
C TRP A 156 21.03 -6.38 2.68
N GLN A 157 20.66 -5.27 2.03
CA GLN A 157 21.53 -4.10 1.93
C GLN A 157 21.71 -3.41 3.29
N ARG A 158 20.67 -3.35 4.11
CA ARG A 158 20.70 -2.80 5.47
C ARG A 158 21.65 -3.63 6.35
N ASP A 159 21.61 -4.95 6.26
CA ASP A 159 22.48 -5.84 7.03
C ASP A 159 23.95 -5.66 6.62
N ILE A 160 24.22 -5.46 5.32
CA ILE A 160 25.59 -5.13 4.86
C ILE A 160 26.06 -3.78 5.43
N ILE A 161 25.20 -2.76 5.45
CA ILE A 161 25.53 -1.46 6.04
C ILE A 161 25.83 -1.62 7.54
N HIS A 162 24.96 -2.32 8.26
CA HIS A 162 25.15 -2.62 9.68
C HIS A 162 26.47 -3.36 9.93
N ASP A 163 26.76 -4.42 9.17
CA ASP A 163 28.01 -5.17 9.33
C ASP A 163 29.25 -4.32 9.02
N LEU A 164 29.17 -3.39 8.06
CA LEU A 164 30.23 -2.42 7.81
C LEU A 164 30.41 -1.43 8.98
N GLU A 165 29.34 -1.06 9.68
CA GLU A 165 29.40 -0.25 10.90
C GLU A 165 30.00 -1.03 12.07
N GLN A 166 29.61 -2.29 12.26
CA GLN A 166 30.21 -3.19 13.24
C GLN A 166 31.71 -3.39 12.98
N CYS A 167 32.13 -3.48 11.71
CA CYS A 167 33.55 -3.54 11.36
C CYS A 167 34.33 -2.30 11.82
N LYS A 168 33.70 -1.13 12.09
CA LYS A 168 34.39 0.07 12.59
C LYS A 168 34.71 -0.03 14.09
N LEU A 169 33.99 -0.88 14.83
CA LEU A 169 34.12 -1.03 16.28
C LEU A 169 35.30 -1.91 16.69
N LEU A 170 35.93 -2.64 15.76
CA LEU A 170 37.11 -3.48 16.05
C LEU A 170 38.31 -2.62 16.44
N ASP A 171 39.18 -3.09 17.35
CA ASP A 171 40.28 -2.28 17.87
C ASP A 171 41.40 -2.08 16.85
N THR A 172 41.74 -3.12 16.07
CA THR A 172 42.92 -3.07 15.19
C THR A 172 42.57 -2.76 13.73
N LEU A 173 43.43 -1.97 13.06
CA LEU A 173 43.24 -1.61 11.65
C LEU A 173 43.26 -2.82 10.71
N SER A 174 44.06 -3.85 11.02
CA SER A 174 44.16 -5.09 10.24
C SER A 174 42.85 -5.87 10.26
N GLU A 175 42.22 -6.00 11.43
CA GLU A 175 40.91 -6.64 11.59
C GLU A 175 39.80 -5.85 10.91
N ARG A 176 39.79 -4.51 11.05
CA ARG A 176 38.84 -3.65 10.32
C ARG A 176 38.91 -3.83 8.81
N ARG A 177 40.11 -3.94 8.24
CA ARG A 177 40.31 -4.17 6.78
C ARG A 177 39.86 -5.57 6.37
N ARG A 178 40.21 -6.60 7.14
CA ARG A 178 39.79 -7.98 6.89
C ARG A 178 38.27 -8.12 6.95
N CYS A 179 37.64 -7.53 7.97
CA CYS A 179 36.19 -7.49 8.15
C CYS A 179 35.49 -6.83 6.96
N ARG A 180 35.91 -5.63 6.56
CA ARG A 180 35.33 -4.92 5.40
C ARG A 180 35.42 -5.72 4.11
N ARG A 181 36.56 -6.35 3.82
CA ARG A 181 36.72 -7.22 2.63
C ARG A 181 35.75 -8.39 2.66
N ARG A 182 35.60 -9.07 3.80
CA ARG A 182 34.65 -10.18 3.96
C ARG A 182 33.20 -9.72 3.76
N VAL A 183 32.84 -8.57 4.32
CA VAL A 183 31.49 -8.01 4.17
C VAL A 183 31.21 -7.61 2.72
N GLN A 184 32.17 -6.95 2.05
CA GLN A 184 32.06 -6.52 0.65
C GLN A 184 32.01 -7.69 -0.33
N ALA A 185 32.67 -8.81 -0.04
CA ALA A 185 32.59 -10.02 -0.86
C ALA A 185 31.18 -10.63 -0.94
N ARG A 186 30.24 -10.20 -0.09
CA ARG A 186 28.84 -10.62 -0.15
C ARG A 186 27.99 -9.79 -1.12
N GLN A 187 28.42 -8.59 -1.55
CA GLN A 187 27.64 -7.66 -2.40
C GLN A 187 27.55 -8.09 -3.86
#